data_AF-A0AAW0L601-F1
#
_entry.id   AF-A0AAW0L601-F1
#
_cell.length_a   1.000
_cell.length_b   1.000
_cell.length_c   1.000
_cell.angle_alpha   90.00
_cell.angle_beta   90.00
_cell.angle_gamma   90.00
#
_symmetry.space_group_name_H-M   'P 1'
#
loop_
_entity.id
_entity.type
_entity.pdbx_description
1 polymer ?
#
loop_
_entity_poly.entity_id
_entity_poly.type
_entity_poly.pdbx_seq_one_letter_code
_entity_poly.pdbx_strand_id
1 'polypeptide(L)'
;MLLALSSAFAFPSKKQYKPCKHLVLYFHDIIYNGKNAGNATSAIVAAPDGANLTILASQFHFGNIAVFDDPITLDNNLHSKPVGRAQGLYIYDTKNTFTSWLGFTFVLNSTDHQGTINFSGADPIMVKSRDISIVGGTGDFFMHRGIATIMTDAFEGEKEKQMGARYSIVFYFLMLLALSSAFAFPSKKQYKPCKHLVLYFHDIIYNGKNAGNATSAIVAAPDGANLTILASQFHFGNIAVFDDPITLDNNLHSKPVGRAQGLYIYDTKNTFTSWLGFTFVLNSTDHQGTINFSGADPIMVKSRDISIVGGTGDFFMHRGIATIMTDAFEGEVYFRLRVDIKFYECW
;
A
#
# COMPACT_ATOMS: atom_id res chain seq x y z
N MET A 1 -47.27 -40.84 -25.21
CA MET A 1 -47.11 -39.41 -25.52
C MET A 1 -47.11 -38.63 -24.22
N LEU A 2 -45.97 -38.07 -23.82
CA LEU A 2 -45.89 -37.02 -22.81
C LEU A 2 -44.55 -36.30 -23.03
N LEU A 3 -44.56 -34.97 -23.25
CA LEU A 3 -43.34 -34.18 -23.32
C LEU A 3 -43.01 -33.66 -21.91
N ALA A 4 -41.74 -33.74 -21.52
CA ALA A 4 -41.20 -33.04 -20.37
C ALA A 4 -40.03 -32.16 -20.82
N LEU A 5 -40.30 -30.88 -21.05
CA LEU A 5 -39.29 -29.87 -21.34
C LEU A 5 -38.61 -29.43 -20.04
N SER A 6 -37.44 -29.99 -19.73
CA SER A 6 -36.57 -29.44 -18.66
C SER A 6 -35.69 -28.33 -19.24
N SER A 7 -36.17 -27.09 -19.18
CA SER A 7 -35.37 -25.90 -19.49
C SER A 7 -34.32 -25.65 -18.39
N ALA A 8 -33.24 -26.42 -18.42
CA ALA A 8 -32.08 -26.18 -17.58
C ALA A 8 -31.44 -24.85 -17.99
N PHE A 9 -31.58 -23.82 -17.16
CA PHE A 9 -30.81 -22.59 -17.28
C PHE A 9 -29.33 -22.91 -17.05
N ALA A 10 -28.60 -23.14 -18.14
CA ALA A 10 -27.15 -23.22 -18.11
C ALA A 10 -26.62 -21.84 -17.72
N PHE A 11 -26.18 -21.69 -16.46
CA PHE A 11 -25.34 -20.57 -16.07
C PHE A 11 -24.16 -20.51 -17.05
N PRO A 12 -23.89 -19.35 -17.68
CA PRO A 12 -22.77 -19.24 -18.61
C PRO A 12 -21.48 -19.60 -17.85
N SER A 13 -20.76 -20.60 -18.34
CA SER A 13 -19.53 -21.09 -17.71
C SER A 13 -18.60 -19.92 -17.44
N LYS A 14 -18.11 -19.78 -16.19
CA LYS A 14 -17.13 -18.75 -15.82
C LYS A 14 -16.03 -18.73 -16.88
N LYS A 15 -15.85 -17.60 -17.59
CA LYS A 15 -14.81 -17.45 -18.60
C LYS A 15 -13.46 -17.81 -17.95
N GLN A 16 -12.85 -18.90 -18.39
CA GLN A 16 -11.59 -19.36 -17.83
C GLN A 16 -10.44 -18.56 -18.45
N TYR A 17 -10.20 -17.38 -17.89
CA TYR A 17 -9.10 -16.51 -18.31
C TYR A 17 -7.76 -17.20 -18.01
N LYS A 18 -7.02 -17.56 -19.06
CA LYS A 18 -5.65 -18.06 -18.90
C LYS A 18 -4.72 -16.89 -18.53
N PRO A 19 -3.93 -16.96 -17.44
CA PRO A 19 -3.02 -15.90 -17.06
C PRO A 19 -1.91 -15.72 -18.12
N CYS A 20 -1.51 -14.47 -18.36
CA CYS A 20 -0.41 -14.13 -19.28
C CYS A 20 0.98 -14.45 -18.69
N LYS A 21 1.10 -14.44 -17.36
CA LYS A 21 2.27 -14.81 -16.57
C LYS A 21 1.79 -15.50 -15.29
N HIS A 22 2.47 -16.57 -14.87
CA HIS A 22 2.12 -17.34 -13.67
C HIS A 22 3.35 -17.48 -12.78
N LEU A 23 3.20 -17.23 -11.48
CA LEU A 23 4.25 -17.28 -10.47
C LEU A 23 3.71 -17.96 -9.20
N VAL A 24 4.60 -18.57 -8.41
CA VAL A 24 4.25 -19.20 -7.13
C VAL A 24 5.34 -18.87 -6.11
N LEU A 25 5.24 -17.70 -5.46
CA LEU A 25 6.27 -17.14 -4.58
C LEU A 25 5.87 -17.29 -3.10
N TYR A 26 6.82 -17.52 -2.20
CA TYR A 26 6.59 -17.55 -0.75
C TYR A 26 7.50 -16.55 -0.04
N PHE A 27 6.86 -15.69 0.76
CA PHE A 27 7.49 -14.79 1.72
C PHE A 27 7.34 -15.39 3.12
N HIS A 28 8.35 -15.21 3.97
CA HIS A 28 8.39 -15.79 5.32
C HIS A 28 8.28 -14.70 6.37
N ASP A 29 7.08 -14.52 6.92
CA ASP A 29 6.82 -13.58 8.02
C ASP A 29 7.28 -14.17 9.36
N ILE A 30 8.26 -13.50 9.99
CA ILE A 30 8.83 -13.87 11.29
C ILE A 30 8.71 -12.67 12.23
N ILE A 31 7.59 -12.60 12.93
CA ILE A 31 7.28 -11.47 13.81
C ILE A 31 8.18 -11.38 15.03
N TYR A 32 8.63 -10.16 15.35
CA TYR A 32 9.50 -9.90 16.50
C TYR A 32 8.80 -10.20 17.84
N ASN A 33 9.36 -11.14 18.60
CA ASN A 33 8.81 -11.67 19.85
C ASN A 33 9.56 -11.22 21.11
N GLY A 34 10.32 -10.12 21.02
CA GLY A 34 11.20 -9.63 22.08
C GLY A 34 12.56 -10.35 22.16
N LYS A 35 12.69 -11.57 21.60
CA LYS A 35 13.87 -12.44 21.78
C LYS A 35 14.55 -12.83 20.46
N ASN A 36 13.81 -12.90 19.37
CA ASN A 36 14.29 -13.30 18.02
C ASN A 36 14.88 -12.12 17.19
N ALA A 37 15.49 -11.12 17.82
CA ALA A 37 15.96 -9.89 17.15
C ALA A 37 16.95 -10.14 15.99
N GLY A 38 17.69 -11.25 16.02
CA GLY A 38 18.64 -11.62 14.97
C GLY A 38 18.03 -12.35 13.76
N ASN A 39 16.75 -12.70 13.80
CA ASN A 39 16.08 -13.47 12.75
C ASN A 39 14.61 -13.09 12.51
N ALA A 40 14.08 -12.08 13.19
CA ALA A 40 12.78 -11.48 12.87
C ALA A 40 12.84 -10.69 11.56
N THR A 41 11.73 -10.67 10.83
CA THR A 41 11.56 -10.01 9.53
C THR A 41 10.40 -9.02 9.54
N SER A 42 9.49 -9.13 10.51
CA SER A 42 8.42 -8.18 10.77
C SER A 42 8.37 -7.79 12.26
N ALA A 43 7.63 -6.73 12.58
CA ALA A 43 7.35 -6.30 13.94
C ALA A 43 6.02 -5.58 14.04
N ILE A 44 5.33 -5.72 15.17
CA ILE A 44 4.20 -4.84 15.53
C ILE A 44 4.80 -3.46 15.86
N VAL A 45 4.42 -2.43 15.10
CA VAL A 45 4.91 -1.05 15.27
C VAL A 45 3.88 -0.11 15.88
N ALA A 46 2.60 -0.46 15.80
CA ALA A 46 1.52 0.17 16.55
C ALA A 46 0.52 -0.90 17.00
N ALA A 47 -0.11 -0.67 18.15
CA ALA A 47 -1.14 -1.53 18.75
C ALA A 47 -2.04 -0.67 19.64
N PRO A 48 -3.22 -1.17 20.06
CA PRO A 48 -4.05 -0.50 21.07
C PRO A 48 -3.30 -0.26 22.39
N ASP A 49 -3.74 0.73 23.16
CA ASP A 49 -3.15 1.06 24.46
C ASP A 49 -3.12 -0.16 25.42
N GLY A 50 -2.02 -0.30 26.16
CA GLY A 50 -1.72 -1.46 27.01
C GLY A 50 -1.34 -2.75 26.29
N ALA A 51 -1.36 -2.81 24.95
CA ALA A 51 -0.94 -4.01 24.21
C ALA A 51 0.59 -4.14 24.12
N ASN A 52 1.08 -5.38 24.07
CA ASN A 52 2.52 -5.66 23.99
C ASN A 52 2.99 -5.77 22.54
N LEU A 53 3.82 -4.84 22.07
CA LEU A 53 4.41 -4.85 20.72
C LEU A 53 5.33 -6.07 20.43
N THR A 54 5.67 -6.85 21.46
CA THR A 54 6.46 -8.10 21.33
C THR A 54 5.63 -9.39 21.42
N ILE A 55 4.30 -9.30 21.57
CA ILE A 55 3.40 -10.47 21.59
C ILE A 55 2.07 -10.10 20.93
N LEU A 56 1.72 -10.76 19.82
CA LEU A 56 0.38 -10.65 19.24
C LEU A 56 -0.67 -10.99 20.31
N ALA A 57 -1.43 -9.99 20.74
CA ALA A 57 -2.35 -10.12 21.88
C ALA A 57 -3.42 -11.18 21.61
N SER A 58 -3.38 -12.29 22.36
CA SER A 58 -4.02 -13.59 22.05
C SER A 58 -5.56 -13.62 22.04
N GLN A 59 -6.22 -12.46 22.10
CA GLN A 59 -7.67 -12.31 21.98
C GLN A 59 -8.10 -11.10 21.14
N PHE A 60 -7.21 -10.13 20.87
CA PHE A 60 -7.54 -8.87 20.20
C PHE A 60 -6.35 -8.35 19.38
N HIS A 61 -6.29 -8.72 18.10
CA HIS A 61 -5.31 -8.15 17.18
C HIS A 61 -5.77 -6.82 16.57
N PHE A 62 -7.07 -6.48 16.64
CA PHE A 62 -7.64 -5.27 16.04
C PHE A 62 -6.88 -3.99 16.39
N GLY A 63 -6.51 -3.21 15.38
CA GLY A 63 -5.72 -1.98 15.54
C GLY A 63 -4.21 -2.21 15.61
N ASN A 64 -3.73 -3.45 15.65
CA ASN A 64 -2.31 -3.73 15.45
C ASN A 64 -1.91 -3.42 14.00
N ILE A 65 -0.80 -2.71 13.84
CA ILE A 65 -0.10 -2.49 12.58
C ILE A 65 1.24 -3.17 12.68
N ALA A 66 1.50 -4.13 11.79
CA ALA A 66 2.83 -4.68 11.60
C ALA A 66 3.43 -4.16 10.29
N VAL A 67 4.76 -3.97 10.29
CA VAL A 67 5.55 -3.78 9.07
C VAL A 67 6.44 -4.99 8.87
N PHE A 68 6.67 -5.37 7.62
CA PHE A 68 7.44 -6.56 7.26
C PHE A 68 8.40 -6.28 6.10
N ASP A 69 9.57 -6.92 6.16
CA ASP A 69 10.60 -6.99 5.12
C ASP A 69 11.05 -8.46 5.04
N ASP A 70 10.16 -9.29 4.52
CA ASP A 70 10.32 -10.75 4.56
C ASP A 70 11.21 -11.23 3.40
N PRO A 71 12.09 -12.23 3.63
CA PRO A 71 12.72 -12.92 2.52
C PRO A 71 11.63 -13.60 1.68
N ILE A 72 11.50 -13.18 0.43
CA ILE A 72 10.90 -14.04 -0.57
C ILE A 72 12.01 -15.03 -0.93
N THR A 73 11.83 -16.32 -0.64
CA THR A 73 12.57 -17.39 -1.35
C THR A 73 11.90 -17.57 -2.72
N LEU A 74 11.85 -18.80 -3.36
CA LEU A 74 9.83 -20.56 -4.47
C LEU A 74 9.26 -21.97 -3.82
N ASP A 75 10.04 -22.94 -3.26
CA ASP A 75 9.79 -23.70 -2.00
C ASP A 75 9.26 -22.92 -0.74
N ASN A 76 9.14 -23.63 0.40
CA ASN A 76 8.82 -23.10 1.73
C ASN A 76 10.02 -23.08 2.69
N ASN A 77 11.22 -23.40 2.22
CA ASN A 77 12.39 -23.45 3.08
C ASN A 77 12.91 -22.03 3.30
N LEU A 78 12.63 -21.45 4.47
CA LEU A 78 13.20 -20.18 4.94
C LEU A 78 14.72 -20.06 4.76
N HIS A 79 15.45 -21.19 4.78
CA HIS A 79 16.90 -21.23 4.60
C HIS A 79 17.36 -21.45 3.14
N SER A 80 16.43 -21.69 2.20
CA SER A 80 16.72 -21.52 0.78
C SER A 80 17.06 -20.05 0.51
N LYS A 81 17.96 -19.79 -0.43
CA LYS A 81 18.46 -18.43 -0.64
C LYS A 81 17.30 -17.49 -1.04
N PRO A 82 17.22 -16.24 -0.52
CA PRO A 82 16.19 -15.28 -0.91
C PRO A 82 16.38 -14.73 -2.33
N VAL A 83 15.27 -14.53 -3.04
CA VAL A 83 15.15 -14.07 -4.44
C VAL A 83 14.75 -12.58 -4.55
N GLY A 84 14.27 -12.04 -3.42
CA GLY A 84 13.66 -10.74 -3.30
C GLY A 84 13.16 -10.53 -1.87
N ARG A 85 12.40 -9.44 -1.67
CA ARG A 85 11.81 -9.09 -0.36
C ARG A 85 10.34 -8.75 -0.50
N ALA A 86 9.50 -9.21 0.42
CA ALA A 86 8.11 -8.76 0.52
C ALA A 86 8.09 -7.64 1.54
N GLN A 87 7.85 -6.42 1.06
CA GLN A 87 8.03 -5.18 1.82
C GLN A 87 6.71 -4.44 1.92
N GLY A 88 6.25 -4.18 3.13
CA GLY A 88 4.99 -3.47 3.33
C GLY A 88 4.47 -3.55 4.77
N LEU A 89 3.15 -3.47 4.89
CA LEU A 89 2.45 -3.48 6.16
C LEU A 89 1.19 -4.34 6.10
N TYR A 90 0.77 -4.82 7.27
CA TYR A 90 -0.57 -5.32 7.49
C TYR A 90 -1.22 -4.68 8.71
N ILE A 91 -2.50 -4.30 8.55
CA ILE A 91 -3.33 -3.69 9.59
C ILE A 91 -4.41 -4.70 9.96
N TYR A 92 -4.50 -5.11 11.21
CA TYR A 92 -5.59 -5.96 11.69
C TYR A 92 -6.87 -5.12 11.84
N ASP A 93 -7.78 -5.26 10.87
CA ASP A 93 -8.93 -4.37 10.67
C ASP A 93 -10.26 -4.93 11.22
N THR A 94 -10.27 -6.19 11.68
CA THR A 94 -11.46 -6.85 12.24
C THR A 94 -11.31 -7.21 13.72
N LYS A 95 -12.42 -7.14 14.48
CA LYS A 95 -12.45 -7.37 15.94
C LYS A 95 -12.70 -8.81 16.38
N ASN A 96 -13.33 -9.61 15.53
CA ASN A 96 -13.89 -10.93 15.88
C ASN A 96 -13.26 -12.09 15.09
N THR A 97 -12.24 -11.80 14.29
CA THR A 97 -11.65 -12.69 13.28
C THR A 97 -10.18 -12.36 13.09
N PHE A 98 -9.37 -13.35 12.73
CA PHE A 98 -8.00 -13.11 12.26
C PHE A 98 -8.08 -12.71 10.77
N THR A 99 -8.18 -11.40 10.53
CA THR A 99 -8.22 -10.79 9.20
C THR A 99 -7.49 -9.46 9.27
N SER A 100 -6.72 -9.16 8.22
CA SER A 100 -5.98 -7.93 8.07
C SER A 100 -6.16 -7.33 6.68
N TRP A 101 -5.90 -6.03 6.55
CA TRP A 101 -5.67 -5.38 5.26
C TRP A 101 -4.17 -5.39 4.95
N LEU A 102 -3.80 -5.90 3.79
CA LEU A 102 -2.45 -5.99 3.27
C LEU A 102 -2.17 -4.86 2.27
N GLY A 103 -1.04 -4.17 2.47
CA GLY A 103 -0.46 -3.24 1.50
C GLY A 103 1.04 -3.47 1.39
N PHE A 104 1.48 -4.15 0.34
CA PHE A 104 2.89 -4.57 0.21
C PHE A 104 3.35 -4.70 -1.24
N THR A 105 4.66 -4.86 -1.40
CA THR A 105 5.33 -5.00 -2.68
C THR A 105 6.31 -6.18 -2.61
N PHE A 106 6.25 -7.11 -3.55
CA PHE A 106 7.37 -8.01 -3.81
C PHE A 106 8.44 -7.26 -4.60
N VAL A 107 9.63 -7.13 -4.04
CA VAL A 107 10.81 -6.52 -4.66
C VAL A 107 11.74 -7.65 -5.09
N LEU A 108 11.67 -8.06 -6.36
CA LEU A 108 12.40 -9.20 -6.91
C LEU A 108 13.72 -8.72 -7.53
N ASN A 109 14.82 -9.40 -7.22
CA ASN A 109 16.16 -9.05 -7.68
C ASN A 109 17.01 -10.31 -7.87
N SER A 110 16.75 -11.03 -8.95
CA SER A 110 17.40 -12.30 -9.26
C SER A 110 17.84 -12.41 -10.72
N THR A 111 18.40 -13.56 -11.09
CA THR A 111 18.69 -13.93 -12.49
C THR A 111 17.42 -14.08 -13.32
N ASP A 112 16.31 -14.49 -12.70
CA ASP A 112 15.14 -15.02 -13.40
C ASP A 112 13.97 -14.01 -13.39
N HIS A 113 13.88 -13.21 -12.32
CA HIS A 113 12.86 -12.20 -12.06
C HIS A 113 13.47 -10.94 -11.44
N GLN A 114 13.22 -9.78 -12.05
CA GLN A 114 13.63 -8.46 -11.58
C GLN A 114 12.47 -7.45 -11.60
N GLY A 115 12.49 -6.51 -10.65
CA GLY A 115 11.47 -5.47 -10.50
C GLY A 115 10.41 -5.81 -9.45
N THR A 116 9.34 -5.03 -9.42
CA THR A 116 8.34 -5.10 -8.36
C THR A 116 7.00 -5.67 -8.80
N ILE A 117 6.28 -6.31 -7.88
CA ILE A 117 4.84 -6.59 -8.00
C ILE A 117 4.16 -5.94 -6.79
N ASN A 118 3.17 -5.09 -7.03
CA ASN A 118 2.52 -4.29 -6.00
C ASN A 118 1.14 -4.89 -5.67
N PHE A 119 0.85 -5.11 -4.39
CA PHE A 119 -0.33 -5.81 -3.89
C PHE A 119 -1.15 -4.97 -2.92
N SER A 120 -2.47 -5.08 -3.01
CA SER A 120 -3.38 -4.47 -2.03
C SER A 120 -4.69 -5.26 -1.93
N GLY A 121 -5.21 -5.42 -0.71
CA GLY A 121 -6.50 -6.08 -0.42
C GLY A 121 -6.58 -6.64 0.99
N ALA A 122 -7.74 -7.20 1.35
CA ALA A 122 -7.94 -7.87 2.64
C ALA A 122 -7.49 -9.35 2.57
N ASP A 123 -6.82 -9.83 3.62
CA ASP A 123 -6.42 -11.22 3.82
C ASP A 123 -7.14 -11.82 5.04
N PRO A 124 -8.30 -12.48 4.84
CA PRO A 124 -8.96 -13.22 5.90
C PRO A 124 -8.27 -14.56 6.10
N ILE A 125 -7.13 -14.57 6.82
CA ILE A 125 -6.15 -15.69 6.86
C ILE A 125 -6.79 -17.07 7.15
N MET A 126 -7.90 -17.09 7.88
CA MET A 126 -8.69 -18.29 8.22
C MET A 126 -9.30 -19.00 6.99
N VAL A 127 -9.39 -18.33 5.84
CA VAL A 127 -9.81 -18.90 4.55
C VAL A 127 -8.58 -19.47 3.84
N LYS A 128 -8.59 -20.75 3.42
CA LYS A 128 -7.40 -21.45 2.88
C LYS A 128 -6.71 -20.79 1.67
N SER A 129 -7.47 -20.01 0.90
CA SER A 129 -7.09 -19.49 -0.42
C SER A 129 -7.79 -18.16 -0.62
N ARG A 130 -7.02 -17.07 -0.78
CA ARG A 130 -7.52 -15.69 -0.67
C ARG A 130 -6.98 -14.88 -1.84
N ASP A 131 -7.85 -14.15 -2.54
CA ASP A 131 -7.48 -13.42 -3.75
C ASP A 131 -7.15 -11.96 -3.42
N ILE A 132 -5.90 -11.54 -3.66
CA ILE A 132 -5.42 -10.16 -3.52
C ILE A 132 -5.20 -9.52 -4.89
N SER A 133 -5.40 -8.20 -5.00
CA SER A 133 -5.20 -7.48 -6.26
C SER A 133 -3.72 -7.20 -6.51
N ILE A 134 -3.23 -7.61 -7.69
CA ILE A 134 -2.00 -7.05 -8.27
C ILE A 134 -2.39 -5.70 -8.87
N VAL A 135 -2.05 -4.62 -8.17
CA VAL A 135 -2.40 -3.24 -8.53
C VAL A 135 -1.37 -2.57 -9.44
N GLY A 136 -0.19 -3.17 -9.58
CA GLY A 136 0.86 -2.70 -10.48
C GLY A 136 2.15 -3.51 -10.38
N GLY A 137 3.19 -3.02 -11.05
CA GLY A 137 4.52 -3.61 -10.99
C GLY A 137 5.53 -2.89 -11.88
N THR A 138 6.80 -3.28 -11.76
CA THR A 138 7.96 -2.74 -12.49
C THR A 138 8.87 -3.88 -12.98
N GLY A 139 9.89 -3.58 -13.80
CA GLY A 139 10.78 -4.59 -14.38
C GLY A 139 10.01 -5.62 -15.22
N ASP A 140 10.23 -6.91 -14.97
CA ASP A 140 9.56 -8.01 -15.67
C ASP A 140 8.05 -8.08 -15.42
N PHE A 141 7.56 -7.27 -14.48
CA PHE A 141 6.16 -7.14 -14.08
C PHE A 141 5.63 -5.72 -14.34
N PHE A 142 6.34 -4.94 -15.16
CA PHE A 142 5.94 -3.59 -15.55
C PHE A 142 4.46 -3.55 -15.98
N MET A 143 3.69 -2.68 -15.34
CA MET A 143 2.28 -2.45 -15.61
C MET A 143 1.37 -3.69 -15.50
N HIS A 144 1.82 -4.77 -14.85
CA HIS A 144 0.98 -5.95 -14.64
C HIS A 144 -0.25 -5.62 -13.78
N ARG A 145 -1.37 -6.25 -14.13
CA ARG A 145 -2.63 -6.23 -13.39
C ARG A 145 -3.13 -7.66 -13.30
N GLY A 146 -3.77 -8.03 -12.20
CA GLY A 146 -4.31 -9.38 -12.04
C GLY A 146 -4.73 -9.68 -10.61
N ILE A 147 -4.97 -10.97 -10.37
CA ILE A 147 -5.24 -11.52 -9.05
C ILE A 147 -4.05 -12.43 -8.71
N ALA A 148 -3.54 -12.29 -7.48
CA ALA A 148 -2.68 -13.30 -6.87
C ALA A 148 -3.47 -14.02 -5.77
N THR A 149 -3.30 -15.32 -5.65
CA THR A 149 -3.97 -16.12 -4.62
C THR A 149 -2.99 -16.43 -3.50
N ILE A 150 -3.19 -15.83 -2.34
CA ILE A 150 -2.41 -16.07 -1.12
C ILE A 150 -2.91 -17.37 -0.46
N MET A 151 -1.97 -18.20 -0.01
CA MET A 151 -2.22 -19.42 0.75
C MET A 151 -1.23 -19.51 1.91
N THR A 152 -1.70 -19.88 3.10
CA THR A 152 -0.86 -20.04 4.29
C THR A 152 -0.28 -21.46 4.32
N ASP A 153 1.01 -21.62 4.01
CA ASP A 153 1.68 -22.94 3.98
C ASP A 153 2.02 -23.46 5.39
N ALA A 154 2.57 -22.58 6.23
CA ALA A 154 2.91 -22.84 7.62
C ALA A 154 2.59 -21.63 8.52
N PHE A 155 2.46 -21.86 9.82
CA PHE A 155 2.32 -20.83 10.86
C PHE A 155 2.83 -21.42 12.18
N GLU A 156 3.77 -20.76 12.85
CA GLU A 156 4.43 -21.27 14.06
C GLU A 156 4.42 -20.22 15.18
N GLY A 157 3.28 -20.11 15.87
CA GLY A 157 3.05 -19.21 16.99
C GLY A 157 1.72 -19.53 17.67
N GLU A 158 1.75 -19.83 18.97
CA GLU A 158 0.65 -20.47 19.73
C GLU A 158 0.12 -21.80 19.14
N LYS A 159 -0.63 -22.56 19.96
CA LYS A 159 -1.24 -23.84 19.55
C LYS A 159 -2.72 -23.69 19.20
N GLU A 160 -3.01 -22.84 18.21
CA GLU A 160 -4.32 -22.87 17.56
C GLU A 160 -4.47 -24.15 16.71
N LYS A 161 -5.68 -24.70 16.66
CA LYS A 161 -5.96 -25.96 15.95
C LYS A 161 -6.12 -25.70 14.46
N GLN A 162 -5.07 -25.96 13.67
CA GLN A 162 -5.21 -26.06 12.21
C GLN A 162 -6.33 -27.04 11.83
N MET A 163 -7.42 -26.52 11.27
CA MET A 163 -8.36 -27.30 10.46
C MET A 163 -7.78 -27.37 9.03
N GLY A 164 -6.68 -28.10 8.89
CA GLY A 164 -5.72 -27.89 7.80
C GLY A 164 -6.16 -28.38 6.42
N ALA A 165 -5.59 -27.74 5.39
CA ALA A 165 -5.54 -28.25 4.02
C ALA A 165 -4.20 -27.86 3.38
N ARG A 166 -3.57 -28.79 2.64
CA ARG A 166 -2.10 -28.84 2.43
C ARG A 166 -1.56 -28.25 1.10
N TYR A 167 -0.21 -28.24 1.01
CA TYR A 167 0.73 -28.22 -0.15
C TYR A 167 1.00 -26.85 -0.83
N SER A 168 2.23 -26.36 -1.11
CA SER A 168 3.65 -26.87 -1.24
C SER A 168 4.07 -27.63 -2.56
N ILE A 169 5.27 -27.59 -3.24
CA ILE A 169 6.46 -26.66 -3.43
C ILE A 169 7.69 -27.34 -4.21
N VAL A 170 8.81 -26.88 -4.88
CA VAL A 170 9.65 -25.70 -5.41
C VAL A 170 11.20 -25.57 -4.98
N PHE A 171 12.20 -24.60 -5.08
CA PHE A 171 12.42 -23.12 -5.42
C PHE A 171 13.28 -22.66 -6.67
N TYR A 172 14.62 -22.46 -6.58
CA TYR A 172 15.54 -21.58 -7.42
C TYR A 172 16.98 -22.24 -7.62
N PHE A 173 18.14 -21.69 -8.08
CA PHE A 173 18.82 -20.36 -7.96
C PHE A 173 20.19 -20.27 -8.78
N LEU A 174 20.74 -19.04 -8.99
CA LEU A 174 22.19 -18.57 -9.12
C LEU A 174 22.75 -18.43 -10.56
N MET A 175 23.72 -17.56 -10.91
CA MET A 175 24.87 -16.93 -10.18
C MET A 175 25.19 -15.48 -10.64
N LEU A 176 26.28 -14.87 -10.13
CA LEU A 176 26.79 -13.51 -10.41
C LEU A 176 28.20 -13.54 -11.04
N LEU A 177 28.47 -12.68 -12.05
CA LEU A 177 29.74 -11.93 -12.33
C LEU A 177 29.93 -11.63 -13.84
N ALA A 178 29.98 -10.35 -14.22
CA ALA A 178 30.53 -9.88 -15.50
C ALA A 178 30.99 -8.41 -15.41
N LEU A 179 31.93 -8.00 -16.27
CA LEU A 179 32.67 -6.74 -16.16
C LEU A 179 31.89 -5.47 -16.53
N SER A 180 32.42 -4.34 -16.06
CA SER A 180 31.98 -2.98 -16.39
C SER A 180 32.12 -2.66 -17.89
N SER A 181 31.09 -2.06 -18.45
CA SER A 181 31.13 -1.33 -19.73
C SER A 181 30.37 -0.02 -19.59
N ALA A 182 30.93 1.06 -20.10
CA ALA A 182 30.36 2.40 -19.98
C ALA A 182 29.26 2.62 -21.03
N PHE A 183 28.03 2.23 -20.72
CA PHE A 183 26.88 2.52 -21.57
C PHE A 183 26.60 4.03 -21.61
N ALA A 184 26.62 4.60 -22.82
CA ALA A 184 26.09 5.94 -23.03
C ALA A 184 24.58 5.95 -22.75
N PHE A 185 24.13 6.74 -21.78
CA PHE A 185 22.72 6.84 -21.42
C PHE A 185 21.89 7.30 -22.64
N PRO A 186 20.89 6.52 -23.10
CA PRO A 186 19.95 7.01 -24.09
C PRO A 186 19.20 8.22 -23.55
N SER A 187 18.92 9.21 -24.41
CA SER A 187 18.08 10.34 -24.00
C SER A 187 16.71 9.81 -23.55
N LYS A 188 16.26 10.23 -22.36
CA LYS A 188 14.99 9.77 -21.79
C LYS A 188 13.86 10.13 -22.74
N LYS A 189 13.12 9.12 -23.25
CA LYS A 189 11.91 9.34 -24.07
C LYS A 189 10.93 10.23 -23.29
N GLN A 190 10.71 11.44 -23.79
CA GLN A 190 9.83 12.41 -23.14
C GLN A 190 8.38 12.12 -23.54
N TYR A 191 7.68 11.34 -22.73
CA TYR A 191 6.26 11.07 -22.92
C TYR A 191 5.44 12.34 -22.65
N LYS A 192 4.45 12.60 -23.50
CA LYS A 192 3.47 13.70 -23.31
C LYS A 192 2.24 13.14 -22.59
N PRO A 193 1.71 13.80 -21.54
CA PRO A 193 0.46 13.36 -20.90
C PRO A 193 -0.75 13.55 -21.82
N CYS A 194 -1.74 12.67 -21.68
CA CYS A 194 -3.01 12.68 -22.41
C CYS A 194 -4.09 13.52 -21.70
N LYS A 195 -4.06 13.61 -20.36
CA LYS A 195 -4.89 14.49 -19.53
C LYS A 195 -3.99 15.10 -18.45
N HIS A 196 -4.20 16.37 -18.13
CA HIS A 196 -3.42 17.14 -17.18
C HIS A 196 -4.35 17.93 -16.27
N LEU A 197 -4.14 17.86 -14.95
CA LEU A 197 -4.85 18.65 -13.95
C LEU A 197 -3.85 19.29 -12.99
N VAL A 198 -4.19 20.45 -12.45
CA VAL A 198 -3.51 21.03 -11.28
C VAL A 198 -4.59 21.28 -10.24
N LEU A 199 -4.39 20.73 -9.04
CA LEU A 199 -5.30 20.83 -7.91
C LEU A 199 -4.50 21.21 -6.66
N TYR A 200 -5.15 21.80 -5.67
CA TYR A 200 -4.59 22.09 -4.36
C TYR A 200 -5.40 21.34 -3.31
N PHE A 201 -4.75 20.83 -2.27
CA PHE A 201 -5.43 20.36 -1.07
C PHE A 201 -4.76 20.89 0.20
N HIS A 202 -5.54 20.91 1.29
CA HIS A 202 -5.27 21.69 2.48
C HIS A 202 -5.50 20.85 3.73
N ASP A 203 -4.42 20.39 4.36
CA ASP A 203 -4.47 19.63 5.61
C ASP A 203 -4.44 20.60 6.81
N ILE A 204 -5.34 20.39 7.77
CA ILE A 204 -5.41 21.12 9.04
C ILE A 204 -5.45 20.11 10.19
N ILE A 205 -4.30 19.85 10.82
CA ILE A 205 -4.16 18.87 11.92
C ILE A 205 -4.92 19.33 13.16
N TYR A 206 -5.70 18.42 13.74
CA TYR A 206 -6.32 18.61 15.04
C TYR A 206 -5.30 18.77 16.17
N ASN A 207 -5.23 19.96 16.76
CA ASN A 207 -4.27 20.37 17.78
C ASN A 207 -4.86 20.44 19.20
N GLY A 208 -6.00 19.76 19.44
CA GLY A 208 -6.73 19.79 20.71
C GLY A 208 -7.60 21.03 20.92
N LYS A 209 -7.58 22.02 20.01
CA LYS A 209 -8.30 23.31 20.18
C LYS A 209 -9.08 23.78 18.94
N ASN A 210 -8.77 23.24 17.76
CA ASN A 210 -9.32 23.63 16.46
C ASN A 210 -10.41 22.68 15.90
N ALA A 211 -11.14 21.95 16.75
CA ALA A 211 -12.05 20.87 16.34
C ALA A 211 -13.09 21.23 15.26
N GLY A 212 -13.55 22.49 15.20
CA GLY A 212 -14.49 22.95 14.17
C GLY A 212 -13.88 23.26 12.80
N ASN A 213 -12.55 23.33 12.71
CA ASN A 213 -11.79 23.72 11.51
C ASN A 213 -10.80 22.64 11.04
N ALA A 214 -10.50 21.64 11.88
CA ALA A 214 -9.56 20.57 11.55
C ALA A 214 -10.12 19.64 10.45
N THR A 215 -9.24 19.20 9.55
CA THR A 215 -9.56 18.27 8.45
C THR A 215 -8.82 16.94 8.58
N SER A 216 -7.75 16.93 9.38
CA SER A 216 -6.95 15.74 9.69
C SER A 216 -6.74 15.57 11.19
N ALA A 217 -6.34 14.37 11.61
CA ALA A 217 -6.02 14.08 13.01
C ALA A 217 -4.95 12.97 13.12
N ILE A 218 -4.08 13.11 14.12
CA ILE A 218 -3.12 12.06 14.51
C ILE A 218 -3.92 10.93 15.17
N VAL A 219 -3.85 9.72 14.62
CA VAL A 219 -4.56 8.53 15.11
C VAL A 219 -3.64 7.49 15.74
N ALA A 220 -2.34 7.55 15.45
CA ALA A 220 -1.31 6.80 16.15
C ALA A 220 -0.04 7.65 16.32
N ALA A 221 0.73 7.35 17.35
CA ALA A 221 1.98 8.01 17.69
C ALA A 221 2.92 7.02 18.40
N PRO A 222 4.23 7.31 18.50
CA PRO A 222 5.14 6.56 19.36
C PRO A 222 4.70 6.55 20.83
N ASP A 223 5.22 5.58 21.60
CA ASP A 223 5.02 5.52 23.04
C ASP A 223 5.43 6.84 23.75
N GLY A 224 4.62 7.25 24.73
CA GLY A 224 4.75 8.53 25.43
C GLY A 224 4.42 9.79 24.62
N ALA A 225 4.06 9.70 23.34
CA ALA A 225 3.67 10.84 22.51
C ALA A 225 2.16 11.16 22.62
N ASN A 226 1.72 12.25 21.97
CA ASN A 226 0.36 12.78 22.05
C ASN A 226 -0.33 12.69 20.67
N LEU A 227 -1.66 12.50 20.67
CA LEU A 227 -2.51 12.51 19.46
C LEU A 227 -2.99 13.93 19.06
N THR A 228 -2.48 14.97 19.71
CA THR A 228 -2.73 16.39 19.37
C THR A 228 -1.44 17.19 19.12
N ILE A 229 -0.27 16.55 19.20
CA ILE A 229 1.05 17.16 18.97
C ILE A 229 1.96 16.08 18.37
N LEU A 230 2.52 16.32 17.18
CA LEU A 230 3.45 15.39 16.54
C LEU A 230 4.73 15.15 17.37
N ALA A 231 5.30 13.96 17.28
CA ALA A 231 6.46 13.54 18.05
C ALA A 231 7.74 14.31 17.63
N SER A 232 8.63 14.58 18.58
CA SER A 232 9.78 15.47 18.36
C SER A 232 10.89 14.91 17.46
N GLN A 233 11.00 13.58 17.29
CA GLN A 233 11.99 12.95 16.41
C GLN A 233 11.48 12.85 14.97
N PHE A 234 11.44 13.98 14.25
CA PHE A 234 10.95 14.08 12.87
C PHE A 234 9.54 13.49 12.67
N HIS A 235 8.74 13.47 13.74
CA HIS A 235 7.40 12.87 13.80
C HIS A 235 7.35 11.36 13.52
N PHE A 236 8.49 10.66 13.47
CA PHE A 236 8.59 9.24 13.11
C PHE A 236 7.56 8.39 13.86
N GLY A 237 6.79 7.58 13.13
CA GLY A 237 5.76 6.71 13.69
C GLY A 237 4.44 7.40 14.04
N ASN A 238 4.31 8.71 13.84
CA ASN A 238 2.99 9.33 13.77
C ASN A 238 2.25 8.87 12.51
N ILE A 239 0.99 8.49 12.69
CA ILE A 239 0.04 8.23 11.61
C ILE A 239 -1.09 9.24 11.76
N ALA A 240 -1.41 9.93 10.67
CA ALA A 240 -2.56 10.82 10.59
C ALA A 240 -3.52 10.35 9.48
N VAL A 241 -4.81 10.59 9.70
CA VAL A 241 -5.86 10.43 8.68
C VAL A 241 -6.44 11.79 8.34
N PHE A 242 -6.86 11.98 7.10
CA PHE A 242 -7.32 13.27 6.58
C PHE A 242 -8.54 13.14 5.65
N ASP A 243 -9.38 14.18 5.68
CA ASP A 243 -10.48 14.46 4.76
C ASP A 243 -10.43 15.97 4.43
N ASP A 244 -9.61 16.33 3.46
CA ASP A 244 -9.21 17.71 3.16
C ASP A 244 -10.01 18.30 1.99
N PRO A 245 -10.32 19.62 1.97
CA PRO A 245 -10.92 20.26 0.81
C PRO A 245 -9.92 20.32 -0.35
N ILE A 246 -10.38 19.96 -1.55
CA ILE A 246 -9.64 20.16 -2.80
C ILE A 246 -10.16 21.41 -3.51
N THR A 247 -9.26 22.31 -3.91
CA THR A 247 -9.53 23.58 -4.59
C THR A 247 -8.78 23.66 -5.93
N LEU A 248 -9.21 24.60 -6.79
CA LEU A 248 -8.56 24.87 -8.09
C LEU A 248 -7.42 25.89 -7.98
N ASP A 249 -7.39 26.68 -6.91
CA ASP A 249 -6.37 27.67 -6.59
C ASP A 249 -5.82 27.45 -5.17
N ASN A 250 -4.84 28.25 -4.76
CA ASN A 250 -4.14 28.05 -3.49
C ASN A 250 -4.88 28.61 -2.26
N ASN A 251 -6.15 29.01 -2.40
CA ASN A 251 -6.97 29.64 -1.38
C ASN A 251 -7.90 28.63 -0.69
N LEU A 252 -7.69 28.40 0.61
CA LEU A 252 -8.50 27.49 1.44
C LEU A 252 -10.00 27.85 1.46
N HIS A 253 -10.34 29.12 1.24
CA HIS A 253 -11.73 29.60 1.25
C HIS A 253 -12.40 29.57 -0.14
N SER A 254 -11.70 29.12 -1.18
CA SER A 254 -12.31 28.88 -2.49
C SER A 254 -13.27 27.69 -2.44
N LYS A 255 -14.28 27.68 -3.32
CA LYS A 255 -15.27 26.59 -3.39
C LYS A 255 -14.56 25.25 -3.67
N PRO A 256 -14.73 24.22 -2.80
CA PRO A 256 -14.14 22.92 -3.06
C PRO A 256 -14.73 22.24 -4.31
N VAL A 257 -13.88 21.53 -5.05
CA VAL A 257 -14.25 20.67 -6.19
C VAL A 257 -14.26 19.18 -5.82
N GLY A 258 -13.79 18.85 -4.62
CA GLY A 258 -13.73 17.49 -4.09
C GLY A 258 -13.10 17.42 -2.71
N ARG A 259 -12.77 16.20 -2.29
CA ARG A 259 -12.08 15.90 -1.02
C ARG A 259 -10.85 15.03 -1.26
N ALA A 260 -9.75 15.29 -0.55
CA ALA A 260 -8.61 14.39 -0.50
C ALA A 260 -8.74 13.54 0.77
N GLN A 261 -8.84 12.23 0.61
CA GLN A 261 -9.19 11.31 1.70
C GLN A 261 -8.16 10.18 1.80
N GLY A 262 -7.55 10.01 2.96
CA GLY A 262 -6.51 9.00 3.13
C GLY A 262 -5.76 9.09 4.45
N LEU A 263 -4.51 8.63 4.41
CA LEU A 263 -3.59 8.64 5.54
C LEU A 263 -2.16 8.98 5.11
N TYR A 264 -1.36 9.44 6.07
CA TYR A 264 0.10 9.50 5.96
C TYR A 264 0.79 8.99 7.23
N ILE A 265 1.99 8.43 7.04
CA ILE A 265 2.84 7.86 8.08
C ILE A 265 4.22 8.54 7.98
N TYR A 266 4.71 9.20 9.02
CA TYR A 266 6.09 9.71 9.03
C TYR A 266 7.08 8.56 9.26
N ASP A 267 8.02 8.36 8.33
CA ASP A 267 8.69 7.07 8.13
C ASP A 267 10.23 7.08 8.29
N THR A 268 10.88 8.23 8.54
CA THR A 268 12.32 8.28 8.88
C THR A 268 12.62 9.06 10.16
N LYS A 269 13.78 8.77 10.78
CA LYS A 269 14.20 9.28 12.11
C LYS A 269 15.26 10.40 12.04
N ASN A 270 15.58 10.88 10.84
CA ASN A 270 16.72 11.76 10.56
C ASN A 270 16.45 12.83 9.48
N THR A 271 15.24 12.86 8.90
CA THR A 271 14.76 13.87 7.95
C THR A 271 13.23 13.88 7.96
N PHE A 272 12.58 14.90 7.41
CA PHE A 272 11.13 14.87 7.22
C PHE A 272 10.76 14.17 5.91
N THR A 273 10.24 12.95 6.07
CA THR A 273 9.63 12.11 5.02
C THR A 273 8.34 11.52 5.57
N SER A 274 7.43 11.13 4.68
CA SER A 274 6.28 10.30 5.02
C SER A 274 5.94 9.34 3.88
N TRP A 275 5.08 8.37 4.14
CA TRP A 275 4.42 7.58 3.12
C TRP A 275 2.95 8.00 3.00
N LEU A 276 2.49 8.26 1.78
CA LEU A 276 1.14 8.71 1.45
C LEU A 276 0.32 7.59 0.81
N GLY A 277 -0.91 7.40 1.28
CA GLY A 277 -1.94 6.58 0.65
C GLY A 277 -3.29 7.28 0.71
N PHE A 278 -3.76 7.82 -0.42
CA PHE A 278 -4.96 8.67 -0.45
C PHE A 278 -5.69 8.66 -1.79
N THR A 279 -6.91 9.18 -1.77
CA THR A 279 -7.82 9.30 -2.91
C THR A 279 -8.30 10.74 -3.04
N PHE A 280 -8.22 11.31 -4.24
CA PHE A 280 -9.03 12.50 -4.56
C PHE A 280 -10.42 12.04 -4.98
N VAL A 281 -11.44 12.43 -4.24
CA VAL A 281 -12.86 12.22 -4.53
C VAL A 281 -13.41 13.51 -5.11
N LEU A 282 -13.56 13.57 -6.43
CA LEU A 282 -14.02 14.75 -7.16
C LEU A 282 -15.52 14.65 -7.43
N ASN A 283 -16.24 15.73 -7.13
CA ASN A 283 -17.69 15.83 -7.34
C ASN A 283 -18.05 17.28 -7.68
N SER A 284 -17.68 17.68 -8.89
CA SER A 284 -17.84 19.02 -9.44
C SER A 284 -18.72 18.98 -10.69
N THR A 285 -18.94 20.14 -11.34
CA THR A 285 -19.60 20.21 -12.65
C THR A 285 -18.76 19.61 -13.78
N ASP A 286 -17.44 19.59 -13.61
CA ASP A 286 -16.49 19.35 -14.69
C ASP A 286 -15.85 17.96 -14.57
N HIS A 287 -15.73 17.46 -13.34
CA HIS A 287 -15.14 16.17 -12.96
C HIS A 287 -15.95 15.50 -11.84
N GLN A 288 -16.37 14.26 -12.07
CA GLN A 288 -17.02 13.36 -11.12
C GLN A 288 -16.37 11.97 -11.15
N GLY A 289 -15.78 11.55 -10.03
CA GLY A 289 -15.03 10.28 -9.95
C GLY A 289 -13.93 10.31 -8.90
N THR A 290 -13.02 9.35 -8.95
CA THR A 290 -11.88 9.29 -8.03
C THR A 290 -10.53 9.12 -8.73
N ILE A 291 -9.46 9.61 -8.09
CA ILE A 291 -8.06 9.40 -8.50
C ILE A 291 -7.32 8.87 -7.28
N ASN A 292 -6.66 7.71 -7.41
CA ASN A 292 -6.02 7.02 -6.29
C ASN A 292 -4.50 7.19 -6.35
N PHE A 293 -3.87 7.54 -5.23
CA PHE A 293 -2.44 7.85 -5.12
C PHE A 293 -1.77 7.01 -4.04
N SER A 294 -0.54 6.57 -4.30
CA SER A 294 0.28 5.85 -3.32
C SER A 294 1.78 6.04 -3.59
N GLY A 295 2.56 6.25 -2.52
CA GLY A 295 4.03 6.33 -2.59
C GLY A 295 4.64 7.15 -1.46
N ALA A 296 5.97 7.19 -1.43
CA ALA A 296 6.72 8.01 -0.48
C ALA A 296 6.70 9.50 -0.84
N ASP A 297 6.56 10.35 0.17
CA ASP A 297 6.69 11.80 0.13
C ASP A 297 7.94 12.23 0.93
N PRO A 298 9.08 12.50 0.25
CA PRO A 298 10.18 13.23 0.85
C PRO A 298 9.85 14.73 0.93
N ILE A 299 9.15 15.13 2.00
CA ILE A 299 8.59 16.48 2.22
C ILE A 299 9.63 17.60 2.03
N MET A 300 10.89 17.35 2.43
CA MET A 300 12.01 18.28 2.27
C MET A 300 12.39 18.58 0.80
N VAL A 301 11.87 17.81 -0.16
CA VAL A 301 12.11 18.01 -1.59
C VAL A 301 10.98 18.87 -2.18
N LYS A 302 11.37 20.01 -2.76
CA LYS A 302 10.46 21.05 -3.31
C LYS A 302 9.39 20.50 -4.26
N SER A 303 9.71 19.47 -5.02
CA SER A 303 8.80 18.77 -5.93
C SER A 303 9.11 17.27 -5.93
N ARG A 304 8.12 16.44 -5.62
CA ARG A 304 8.24 14.97 -5.57
C ARG A 304 7.08 14.31 -6.30
N ASP A 305 7.34 13.18 -6.94
CA ASP A 305 6.37 12.49 -7.80
C ASP A 305 5.75 11.29 -7.06
N ILE A 306 4.42 11.28 -6.93
CA ILE A 306 3.64 10.15 -6.41
C ILE A 306 2.95 9.41 -7.57
N SER A 307 2.77 8.09 -7.43
CA SER A 307 2.14 7.26 -8.47
C SER A 307 0.61 7.38 -8.42
N ILE A 308 -0.01 7.59 -9.58
CA ILE A 308 -1.46 7.43 -9.75
C ILE A 308 -1.72 5.94 -10.04
N VAL A 309 -2.22 5.23 -9.04
CA VAL A 309 -2.42 3.77 -9.10
C VAL A 309 -3.75 3.36 -9.71
N GLY A 310 -4.68 4.30 -9.91
CA GLY A 310 -5.92 4.10 -10.67
C GLY A 310 -6.91 5.24 -10.49
N GLY A 311 -8.14 5.03 -10.97
CA GLY A 311 -9.23 5.98 -10.82
C GLY A 311 -10.60 5.40 -11.23
N THR A 312 -11.65 6.16 -10.94
CA THR A 312 -13.07 5.82 -11.20
C THR A 312 -13.81 7.03 -11.80
N GLY A 313 -15.03 6.83 -12.31
CA GLY A 313 -15.79 7.89 -13.00
C GLY A 313 -15.03 8.41 -14.23
N ASP A 314 -14.89 9.74 -14.35
CA ASP A 314 -14.13 10.41 -15.42
C ASP A 314 -12.63 10.07 -15.47
N PHE A 315 -12.13 9.32 -14.47
CA PHE A 315 -10.77 8.84 -14.35
C PHE A 315 -10.68 7.31 -14.36
N PHE A 316 -11.75 6.63 -14.78
CA PHE A 316 -11.76 5.18 -14.94
C PHE A 316 -10.55 4.71 -15.76
N MET A 317 -9.82 3.73 -15.22
CA MET A 317 -8.61 3.12 -15.81
C MET A 317 -7.48 4.09 -16.16
N HIS A 318 -7.56 5.38 -15.79
CA HIS A 318 -6.50 6.35 -16.02
C HIS A 318 -5.27 6.05 -15.16
N ARG A 319 -4.07 6.34 -15.67
CA ARG A 319 -2.79 6.14 -14.97
C ARG A 319 -1.80 7.24 -15.25
N GLY A 320 -0.89 7.50 -14.32
CA GLY A 320 0.16 8.49 -14.50
C GLY A 320 0.91 8.81 -13.21
N ILE A 321 1.41 10.05 -13.15
CA ILE A 321 2.23 10.57 -12.05
C ILE A 321 1.65 11.92 -11.62
N ALA A 322 1.60 12.18 -10.32
CA ALA A 322 1.29 13.51 -9.79
C ALA A 322 2.51 14.10 -9.08
N THR A 323 2.92 15.28 -9.51
CA THR A 323 4.02 16.02 -8.87
C THR A 323 3.44 16.84 -7.72
N ILE A 324 3.75 16.45 -6.48
CA ILE A 324 3.40 17.19 -5.26
C ILE A 324 4.46 18.26 -5.00
N MET A 325 4.02 19.47 -4.66
CA MET A 325 4.85 20.56 -4.16
C MET A 325 4.24 21.12 -2.87
N THR A 326 5.05 21.32 -1.83
CA THR A 326 4.62 22.07 -0.64
C THR A 326 4.56 23.56 -1.01
N ASP A 327 3.35 24.12 -1.03
CA ASP A 327 3.06 25.49 -1.48
C ASP A 327 3.03 26.46 -0.29
N ALA A 328 2.60 25.99 0.88
CA ALA A 328 2.77 26.66 2.18
C ALA A 328 2.71 25.65 3.33
N PHE A 329 3.24 26.03 4.50
CA PHE A 329 2.99 25.39 5.79
C PHE A 329 3.02 26.45 6.90
N GLU A 330 2.23 26.28 7.95
CA GLU A 330 2.13 27.19 9.10
C GLU A 330 2.35 26.39 10.40
N GLY A 331 3.63 26.24 10.75
CA GLY A 331 4.06 25.31 11.79
C GLY A 331 3.66 23.87 11.46
N GLU A 332 3.32 23.10 12.50
CA GLU A 332 2.87 21.70 12.39
C GLU A 332 1.33 21.56 12.35
N VAL A 333 0.59 22.61 11.99
CA VAL A 333 -0.88 22.65 12.11
C VAL A 333 -1.59 22.78 10.76
N TYR A 334 -0.97 23.42 9.77
CA TYR A 334 -1.56 23.57 8.43
C TYR A 334 -0.49 23.39 7.36
N PHE A 335 -0.79 22.63 6.32
CA PHE A 335 0.01 22.57 5.11
C PHE A 335 -0.84 22.51 3.84
N ARG A 336 -0.35 23.15 2.78
CA ARG A 336 -0.99 23.22 1.47
C ARG A 336 -0.13 22.53 0.43
N LEU A 337 -0.68 21.52 -0.23
CA LEU A 337 -0.01 20.75 -1.26
C LEU A 337 -0.61 21.05 -2.63
N ARG A 338 0.23 21.56 -3.54
CA ARG A 338 -0.08 21.71 -4.96
C ARG A 338 0.23 20.39 -5.67
N VAL A 339 -0.75 19.81 -6.33
CA VAL A 339 -0.68 18.49 -6.96
C VAL A 339 -0.89 18.63 -8.47
N ASP A 340 0.19 18.40 -9.22
CA ASP A 340 0.28 18.57 -10.68
C ASP A 340 0.22 17.19 -11.37
N ILE A 341 -1.01 16.78 -11.66
CA ILE A 341 -1.46 15.43 -12.06
C ILE A 341 -1.33 15.24 -13.58
N LYS A 342 -0.42 14.35 -14.00
CA LYS A 342 -0.11 14.06 -15.40
C LYS A 342 -0.49 12.62 -15.73
N PHE A 343 -1.62 12.44 -16.41
CA PHE A 343 -2.06 11.13 -16.89
C PHE A 343 -1.37 10.79 -18.22
N TYR A 344 -0.85 9.56 -18.33
CA TYR A 344 -0.20 9.03 -19.54
C TYR A 344 -0.97 7.85 -20.15
N GLU A 345 -1.93 7.27 -19.41
CA GLU A 345 -3.02 6.47 -19.95
C GLU A 345 -4.35 7.15 -19.60
N CYS A 346 -5.20 7.33 -20.61
CA CYS A 346 -6.52 7.94 -20.53
C CYS A 346 -7.50 7.09 -21.35
N TRP A 347 -8.78 7.17 -21.02
CA TRP A 347 -9.89 6.40 -21.60
C TRP A 347 -11.07 7.32 -21.88
#